data_AF-A0A429DAB5-F1
#
_entry.id   AF-A0A429DAB5-F1
#
_cell.length_a   1.000
_cell.length_b   1.000
_cell.length_c   1.000
_cell.angle_alpha   90.00
_cell.angle_beta   90.00
_cell.angle_gamma   90.00
#
_symmetry.space_group_name_H-M   'P 1'
#
loop_
_entity.id
_entity.type
_entity.pdbx_description
1 polymer ?
#
loop_
_entity_poly.entity_id
_entity_poly.type
_entity_poly.pdbx_seq_one_letter_code
_entity_poly.pdbx_strand_id
1 'polypeptide(L)'
;LLNLIVHWWSLQEWPHPSMESIAIRMGVSIRTVQRAINDLEKANLLDKKPTSKSDRRYGGRNIYDLTKLVDYLDTMGPSVAEQVKKPRHKKPVYTVRKTTA
;
A
#
# COMPACT_ATOMS: atom_id res chain seq x y z
N LEU A 1 -0.18 -2.17 -2.49
CA LEU A 1 -0.82 -1.08 -1.71
C LEU A 1 -0.80 0.26 -2.44
N LEU A 2 0.38 0.83 -2.73
CA LEU A 2 0.48 2.14 -3.41
C LEU A 2 -0.36 2.23 -4.69
N ASN A 3 -0.33 1.18 -5.54
CA ASN A 3 -1.15 1.11 -6.75
C ASN A 3 -2.66 1.26 -6.47
N LEU A 4 -3.17 0.74 -5.34
CA LEU A 4 -4.59 0.88 -4.97
C LEU A 4 -4.91 2.30 -4.54
N ILE A 5 -4.03 2.90 -3.73
CA ILE A 5 -4.18 4.29 -3.24
C ILE A 5 -4.19 5.28 -4.41
N VAL A 6 -3.29 5.11 -5.38
CA VAL A 6 -3.24 5.97 -6.58
C VAL A 6 -4.53 5.90 -7.42
N HIS A 7 -5.26 4.78 -7.35
CA HIS A 7 -6.55 4.63 -8.05
C HIS A 7 -7.74 5.14 -7.22
N TRP A 8 -7.54 5.52 -5.96
CA TRP A 8 -8.58 6.00 -5.07
C TRP A 8 -8.59 7.54 -5.03
N TRP A 9 -9.10 8.14 -6.10
CA TRP A 9 -9.14 9.60 -6.27
C TRP A 9 -10.49 10.23 -5.87
N SER A 10 -11.52 9.41 -5.63
CA SER A 10 -12.84 9.83 -5.19
C SER A 10 -13.24 9.07 -3.94
N LEU A 11 -13.64 9.81 -2.89
CA LEU A 11 -14.07 9.22 -1.62
C LEU A 11 -15.30 8.29 -1.78
N GLN A 12 -16.13 8.55 -2.78
CA GLN A 12 -17.37 7.81 -3.04
C GLN A 12 -17.16 6.56 -3.91
N GLU A 13 -15.95 6.37 -4.44
CA GLU A 13 -15.65 5.27 -5.35
C GLU A 13 -14.38 4.54 -4.91
N TRP A 14 -14.58 3.35 -4.37
CA TRP A 14 -13.47 2.47 -4.03
C TRP A 14 -12.65 2.09 -5.28
N PRO A 15 -11.31 1.98 -5.12
CA PRO A 15 -10.44 1.60 -6.22
C PRO A 15 -10.79 0.19 -6.69
N HIS A 16 -10.81 0.02 -8.02
CA HIS A 16 -11.11 -1.26 -8.67
C HIS A 16 -10.15 -1.59 -9.84
N PRO A 17 -8.83 -1.34 -9.72
CA PRO A 17 -7.87 -1.78 -10.75
C PRO A 17 -7.87 -3.31 -10.87
N SER A 18 -7.73 -3.80 -12.11
CA SER A 18 -7.50 -5.23 -12.31
C SER A 18 -6.15 -5.64 -11.73
N MET A 19 -6.07 -6.86 -11.19
CA MET A 19 -4.79 -7.42 -10.70
C MET A 19 -3.75 -7.51 -11.82
N GLU A 20 -4.21 -7.71 -13.06
CA GLU A 20 -3.38 -7.73 -14.26
C GLU A 20 -2.77 -6.35 -14.58
N SER A 21 -3.55 -5.27 -14.49
CA SER A 21 -3.03 -3.90 -14.65
C SER A 21 -1.98 -3.57 -13.58
N ILE A 22 -2.21 -3.98 -12.32
CA ILE A 22 -1.22 -3.81 -11.24
C ILE A 22 0.05 -4.61 -11.56
N ALA A 23 -0.10 -5.86 -12.01
CA ALA A 23 1.01 -6.75 -12.33
C ALA A 23 1.90 -6.18 -13.43
N ILE A 24 1.29 -5.68 -14.51
CA ILE A 24 1.99 -5.02 -15.63
C ILE A 24 2.76 -3.79 -15.14
N ARG A 25 2.12 -2.91 -14.36
CA ARG A 25 2.76 -1.70 -13.81
C ARG A 25 3.93 -2.00 -12.88
N MET A 26 3.87 -3.13 -12.17
CA MET A 26 4.90 -3.56 -11.23
C MET A 26 5.99 -4.44 -11.86
N GLY A 27 5.79 -4.94 -13.09
CA GLY A 27 6.70 -5.91 -13.70
C GLY A 27 6.73 -7.26 -12.96
N VAL A 28 5.61 -7.68 -12.35
CA VAL A 28 5.51 -8.95 -11.60
C VAL A 28 4.40 -9.83 -12.15
N SER A 29 4.35 -11.10 -11.72
CA SER A 29 3.24 -11.98 -12.07
C SER A 29 1.94 -11.61 -11.36
N ILE A 30 0.80 -11.88 -11.99
CA ILE A 30 -0.54 -11.70 -11.39
C ILE A 30 -0.65 -12.44 -10.04
N ARG A 31 -0.06 -13.63 -9.95
CA ARG A 31 -0.04 -14.43 -8.71
C ARG A 31 0.70 -13.73 -7.57
N THR A 32 1.71 -12.93 -7.88
CA THR A 32 2.41 -12.11 -6.88
C THR A 32 1.52 -10.98 -6.37
N VAL A 33 0.77 -10.32 -7.25
CA VAL A 33 -0.24 -9.33 -6.86
C VAL A 33 -1.33 -9.96 -6.01
N GLN A 34 -1.84 -11.13 -6.38
CA GLN A 34 -2.84 -11.86 -5.62
C GLN A 34 -2.36 -12.20 -4.21
N ARG A 35 -1.11 -12.70 -4.07
CA ARG A 35 -0.52 -12.96 -2.75
C ARG A 35 -0.42 -11.68 -1.93
N ALA A 36 0.10 -10.60 -2.51
CA ALA A 36 0.22 -9.32 -1.82
C ALA A 36 -1.14 -8.77 -1.35
N ILE A 37 -2.20 -8.91 -2.16
CA ILE A 37 -3.56 -8.52 -1.76
C ILE A 37 -4.04 -9.39 -0.59
N ASN A 38 -3.88 -10.71 -0.68
CA ASN A 38 -4.28 -11.61 0.40
C ASN A 38 -3.50 -11.34 1.70
N ASP A 39 -2.22 -10.96 1.61
CA ASP A 39 -1.41 -10.61 2.77
C ASP A 39 -1.89 -9.29 3.39
N LEU A 40 -2.35 -8.32 2.60
CA LEU A 40 -2.98 -7.09 3.09
C LEU A 40 -4.34 -7.36 3.77
N GLU A 41 -5.14 -8.29 3.25
CA GLU A 41 -6.37 -8.74 3.91
C GLU A 41 -6.08 -9.42 5.25
N LYS A 42 -5.09 -10.32 5.29
CA LYS A 42 -4.65 -10.99 6.52
C LYS A 42 -4.11 -10.02 7.56
N ALA A 43 -3.42 -8.97 7.11
CA ALA A 43 -2.95 -7.89 7.96
C ALA A 43 -4.08 -6.95 8.42
N ASN A 44 -5.33 -7.21 8.02
CA ASN A 44 -6.50 -6.38 8.30
C ASN A 44 -6.33 -4.94 7.83
N LEU A 45 -5.68 -4.73 6.68
CA LEU A 45 -5.47 -3.41 6.09
C LEU A 45 -6.47 -3.09 4.98
N LEU A 46 -7.11 -4.08 4.36
CA LEU A 46 -8.15 -3.87 3.36
C LEU A 46 -9.08 -5.07 3.27
N ASP A 47 -10.23 -4.89 2.62
CA ASP A 47 -11.11 -5.99 2.20
C ASP A 47 -11.26 -6.01 0.68
N LYS A 48 -11.15 -7.19 0.06
CA LYS A 48 -11.41 -7.40 -1.37
C LYS A 48 -12.83 -7.92 -1.56
N LYS A 49 -13.66 -7.16 -2.27
CA LYS A 49 -15.04 -7.53 -2.61
C LYS A 49 -15.15 -7.89 -4.10
N PRO A 50 -15.44 -9.15 -4.46
CA PRO A 50 -15.69 -9.51 -5.85
C PRO A 50 -17.01 -8.89 -6.32
N THR A 51 -17.07 -8.50 -7.60
CA THR A 51 -18.31 -8.03 -8.22
C THR A 51 -18.87 -9.05 -9.21
N SER A 52 -20.14 -8.91 -9.58
CA SER A 52 -20.74 -9.76 -10.61
C SER A 52 -20.17 -9.45 -11.99
N LYS A 53 -20.02 -10.47 -12.83
CA LYS A 53 -19.70 -10.28 -14.27
C LYS A 53 -20.81 -9.54 -15.02
N SER A 54 -22.05 -9.62 -14.54
CA SER A 54 -23.20 -8.88 -15.11
C SER A 54 -23.25 -7.42 -14.66
N ASP A 55 -22.37 -6.99 -13.75
CA ASP A 55 -22.32 -5.61 -13.30
C ASP A 55 -21.81 -4.70 -14.43
N ARG A 56 -22.63 -3.74 -14.87
CA ARG A 56 -22.30 -2.83 -15.97
C ARG A 56 -21.14 -1.88 -15.67
N ARG A 57 -20.90 -1.57 -14.39
CA ARG A 57 -19.84 -0.65 -13.95
C ARG A 57 -18.52 -1.40 -13.76
N TYR A 58 -18.56 -2.55 -13.10
CA TYR A 58 -17.33 -3.24 -12.67
C TYR A 58 -16.98 -4.45 -13.53
N GLY A 59 -17.94 -5.09 -14.20
CA GLY A 59 -17.70 -6.21 -15.12
C GLY A 59 -16.96 -7.39 -14.48
N GLY A 60 -17.21 -7.67 -13.20
CA GLY A 60 -16.55 -8.75 -12.47
C GLY A 60 -15.18 -8.40 -11.87
N ARG A 61 -14.75 -7.13 -11.90
CA ARG A 61 -13.51 -6.68 -11.24
C ARG A 61 -13.68 -6.68 -9.72
N ASN A 62 -12.56 -6.84 -9.00
CA ASN A 62 -12.57 -6.68 -7.56
C ASN A 62 -12.62 -5.19 -7.18
N ILE A 63 -13.40 -4.89 -6.15
CA ILE A 63 -13.38 -3.62 -5.44
C ILE A 63 -12.55 -3.79 -4.18
N TYR A 64 -11.70 -2.81 -3.86
CA TYR A 64 -10.88 -2.84 -2.66
C TYR A 64 -11.34 -1.76 -1.68
N ASP A 65 -11.86 -2.18 -0.53
CA ASP A 65 -12.27 -1.31 0.56
C ASP A 65 -11.05 -1.00 1.44
N LEU A 66 -10.68 0.27 1.51
CA LEU A 66 -9.50 0.74 2.24
C LEU A 66 -9.86 1.36 3.60
N THR A 67 -11.10 1.22 4.07
CA THR A 67 -11.54 1.78 5.37
C THR A 67 -10.61 1.34 6.51
N LYS A 68 -10.29 0.04 6.56
CA LYS A 68 -9.39 -0.53 7.58
C LYS A 68 -7.99 0.08 7.58
N LEU A 69 -7.47 0.46 6.41
CA LEU A 69 -6.20 1.15 6.30
C LEU A 69 -6.29 2.56 6.89
N VAL A 70 -7.38 3.27 6.60
CA VAL A 70 -7.61 4.61 7.16
C VAL A 70 -7.72 4.53 8.68
N ASP A 71 -8.54 3.62 9.21
CA ASP A 71 -8.68 3.43 10.66
C ASP A 71 -7.33 3.11 11.35
N TYR A 72 -6.53 2.26 10.71
CA TYR A 72 -5.20 1.93 11.19
C TYR A 72 -4.28 3.16 11.20
N LEU A 73 -4.30 3.98 10.14
CA LEU A 73 -3.51 5.19 10.03
C LEU A 73 -3.99 6.30 10.98
N ASP A 74 -5.28 6.44 11.24
CA ASP A 74 -5.80 7.41 12.20
C ASP A 74 -5.41 7.04 13.64
N THR A 75 -5.39 5.73 13.94
CA THR A 75 -4.99 5.21 15.24
C THR A 75 -3.47 5.32 15.46
N MET A 76 -2.67 4.91 14.48
CA MET A 76 -1.20 4.81 14.62
C MET A 76 -0.46 6.07 14.14
N GLY A 77 -1.05 6.83 13.24
CA GLY A 77 -0.46 7.98 12.55
C GLY A 77 0.09 9.06 13.49
N PRO A 78 -0.62 9.48 14.55
CA PRO A 78 -0.10 10.46 15.50
C PRO A 78 1.21 10.00 16.16
N SER A 79 1.27 8.74 16.59
CA SER A 79 2.46 8.14 17.20
C SER A 79 3.64 8.07 16.22
N VAL A 80 3.38 7.68 14.97
CA VAL A 80 4.42 7.63 13.92
C VAL A 80 4.90 9.03 13.56
N ALA A 81 4.01 10.02 13.44
CA ALA A 81 4.37 11.39 13.10
C ALA A 81 5.29 12.01 14.15
N GLU A 82 5.06 11.72 15.44
CA GLU A 82 5.95 12.13 16.53
C GLU A 82 7.32 11.47 16.43
N GLN A 83 7.38 10.18 16.06
CA GLN A 83 8.65 9.47 15.86
C GLN A 83 9.42 9.99 14.64
N VAL A 84 8.73 10.37 13.56
CA VAL A 84 9.34 10.94 12.36
C VAL A 84 9.93 12.33 12.62
N LYS A 85 9.29 13.13 13.50
CA LYS A 85 9.79 14.45 13.90
C LYS A 85 11.05 14.39 14.76
N LYS A 86 11.35 13.26 15.42
CA LYS A 86 12.57 13.12 16.21
C LYS A 86 13.79 13.16 15.27
N PRO A 87 14.78 14.04 15.50
CA PRO A 87 15.97 14.06 14.69
C PRO A 87 16.63 12.67 14.75
N ARG A 88 16.82 12.05 13.58
CA ARG A 88 17.53 10.78 13.48
C ARG A 88 18.88 10.96 14.19
N HIS A 89 19.19 10.08 15.13
CA HIS A 89 20.50 10.06 15.78
C HIS A 89 21.56 10.10 14.69
N LYS A 90 22.38 11.17 14.67
CA LYS A 90 23.48 11.30 13.72
C LYS A 90 24.38 10.08 13.96
N LYS A 91 24.53 9.22 12.94
CA LYS A 91 25.51 8.12 13.01
C LYS A 91 26.87 8.76 13.33
N PRO A 92 27.66 8.20 14.27
CA PRO A 92 28.99 8.72 14.54
C PRO A 92 29.75 8.73 13.21
N VAL A 93 30.24 9.91 12.81
CA VAL A 93 31.10 10.05 11.65
C VAL A 93 32.42 9.40 12.04
N TYR A 94 32.69 8.19 11.51
CA TYR A 94 33.99 7.56 11.68
C TYR A 94 34.99 8.34 10.82
N THR A 95 35.73 9.27 11.43
CA THR A 95 36.85 9.95 10.78
C THR A 95 37.96 8.94 10.56
N VAL A 96 38.10 8.45 9.32
CA VAL A 96 39.25 7.64 8.91
C VAL A 96 40.49 8.53 9.04
N ARG A 97 41.36 8.24 10.01
CA ARG A 97 42.67 8.88 10.10
C ARG A 97 43.47 8.47 8.87
N LYS A 98 43.83 9.44 8.03
CA LYS A 98 44.78 9.22 6.93
C LYS A 98 46.15 9.02 7.56
N THR A 99 46.64 7.79 7.55
CA THR A 99 48.04 7.48 7.87
C THR A 99 48.88 7.96 6.70
N THR A 100 49.67 9.01 6.91
CA THR A 100 50.69 9.47 5.94
C THR A 100 51.87 8.50 6.01
N ALA A 101 52.30 8.01 4.84
CA ALA A 101 53.46 7.15 4.65
C ALA A 101 54.78 7.93 4.72
#